data_AF-A0A6P0UL62-F1
#
_entry.id   AF-A0A6P0UL62-F1
#
_cell.length_a   1.000
_cell.length_b   1.000
_cell.length_c   1.000
_cell.angle_alpha   90.00
_cell.angle_beta   90.00
_cell.angle_gamma   90.00
#
_symmetry.space_group_name_H-M   'P 1'
#
loop_
_entity.id
_entity.type
_entity.pdbx_description
1 polymer ?
#
loop_
_entity_poly.entity_id
_entity_poly.type
_entity_poly.pdbx_seq_one_letter_code
_entity_poly.pdbx_strand_id
1 'polypeptide(L)'
;MDNGTASAGFPSSEVSDNLLVAISAFDEEPEQNLFKIGPFLNPKVISWQVDQGYEKTFVVEHGPYDKRKAVRLGVNLQSMRIIE
;
A
#
# COMPACT_ATOMS: atom_id res chain seq x y z
N MET A 1 8.64 -20.46 -5.22
CA MET A 1 7.48 -20.00 -5.99
C MET A 1 8.02 -19.13 -7.11
N ASP A 2 7.85 -19.59 -8.34
CA ASP A 2 8.33 -18.94 -9.55
C ASP A 2 7.19 -18.08 -10.12
N ASN A 3 7.36 -16.76 -10.14
CA ASN A 3 6.46 -15.83 -10.81
C ASN A 3 6.87 -15.84 -12.28
N GLY A 4 6.14 -16.62 -13.08
CA GLY A 4 6.39 -16.84 -14.50
C GLY A 4 6.81 -15.55 -15.21
N THR A 5 8.01 -15.60 -15.79
CA THR A 5 8.55 -14.50 -16.58
C THR A 5 7.71 -14.35 -17.85
N ALA A 6 7.08 -13.18 -18.02
CA ALA A 6 6.57 -12.79 -19.33
C ALA A 6 7.77 -12.42 -20.19
N SER A 7 8.23 -13.37 -21.01
CA SER A 7 9.33 -13.18 -21.97
C SER A 7 8.91 -12.29 -23.14
N ALA A 8 9.59 -11.15 -23.30
CA ALA A 8 10.00 -10.55 -24.59
C ALA A 8 10.66 -9.16 -24.38
N GLY A 9 11.75 -9.05 -23.61
CA GLY A 9 12.59 -7.83 -23.61
C GLY A 9 11.99 -6.53 -23.06
N PHE A 10 10.78 -6.56 -22.48
CA PHE A 10 10.16 -5.44 -21.80
C PHE A 10 10.11 -5.69 -20.28
N PRO A 11 10.39 -4.69 -19.43
CA PRO A 11 10.31 -4.83 -17.98
C PRO A 11 8.85 -4.81 -17.51
N SER A 12 8.05 -5.82 -17.83
CA SER A 12 6.69 -5.90 -17.29
C SER A 12 6.20 -7.34 -17.18
N SER A 13 6.69 -8.04 -16.15
CA SER A 13 5.79 -8.99 -15.48
C SER A 13 4.79 -8.14 -14.69
N GLU A 14 3.55 -8.09 -15.16
CA GLU A 14 2.46 -7.46 -14.43
C GLU A 14 2.16 -8.30 -13.18
N VAL A 15 2.60 -7.82 -12.01
CA VAL A 15 2.40 -8.52 -10.73
C VAL A 15 1.33 -7.80 -9.93
N SER A 16 0.40 -8.57 -9.36
CA SER A 16 -0.62 -8.06 -8.46
C SER A 16 -0.30 -8.44 -7.04
N ASP A 17 -0.03 -7.44 -6.20
CA ASP A 17 0.35 -7.62 -4.81
C ASP A 17 -0.69 -7.02 -3.86
N ASN A 18 -0.87 -7.65 -2.71
CA ASN A 18 -1.55 -7.03 -1.58
C ASN A 18 -0.51 -6.30 -0.73
N LEU A 19 -0.84 -5.09 -0.29
CA LEU A 19 -0.04 -4.36 0.67
C LEU A 19 -0.47 -4.73 2.09
N LEU A 20 0.52 -4.97 2.94
CA LEU A 20 0.35 -5.17 4.38
C LEU A 20 0.80 -3.90 5.09
N VAL A 21 -0.05 -3.37 5.97
CA VAL A 21 0.21 -2.14 6.71
C VAL A 21 0.11 -2.45 8.19
N ALA A 22 1.26 -2.37 8.87
CA ALA A 22 1.34 -2.51 10.32
C ALA A 22 1.29 -1.13 10.98
N ILE A 23 0.49 -1.00 12.02
CA ILE A 23 0.41 0.20 12.86
C ILE A 23 0.44 -0.20 14.33
N SER A 24 1.13 0.59 15.13
CA SER A 24 1.28 0.37 16.57
C SER A 24 1.10 1.65 17.37
N ALA A 25 0.59 1.52 18.59
CA ALA A 25 0.62 2.58 19.58
C ALA A 25 2.07 2.83 20.03
N PHE A 26 2.30 3.98 20.67
CA PHE A 26 3.58 4.29 21.28
C PHE A 26 3.48 4.04 22.79
N ASP A 27 3.75 2.79 23.19
CA ASP A 27 3.70 2.31 24.58
C ASP A 27 4.68 1.14 24.79
N GLU A 28 4.92 0.73 26.04
CA GLU A 28 5.78 -0.41 26.42
C GLU A 28 5.17 -1.75 25.99
N GLU A 29 3.84 -1.88 26.09
CA GLU A 29 3.05 -2.98 25.51
C GLU A 29 2.05 -2.39 24.50
N PRO A 30 2.48 -2.09 23.26
CA PRO A 30 1.67 -1.31 22.34
C PRO A 30 0.53 -2.16 21.75
N GLU A 31 -0.66 -1.57 21.68
CA GLU A 31 -1.70 -2.08 20.79
C GLU A 31 -1.19 -2.02 19.35
N GLN A 32 -1.37 -3.12 18.60
CA GLN A 32 -0.92 -3.23 17.22
C GLN A 32 -2.01 -3.84 16.34
N ASN A 33 -2.10 -3.39 15.10
CA ASN A 33 -2.95 -3.99 14.09
C ASN A 33 -2.24 -4.10 12.75
N LEU A 34 -2.60 -5.17 12.02
CA LEU A 34 -2.13 -5.45 10.68
C LEU A 34 -3.30 -5.41 9.72
N PHE A 35 -3.23 -4.50 8.76
CA PHE A 35 -4.24 -4.38 7.71
C PHE A 35 -3.70 -4.91 6.39
N LYS A 36 -4.62 -5.41 5.56
CA LYS A 36 -4.34 -5.88 4.20
C LYS A 36 -5.21 -5.12 3.21
N ILE A 37 -4.61 -4.64 2.13
CA ILE A 37 -5.34 -3.95 1.05
C ILE A 37 -4.75 -4.25 -0.32
N GLY A 38 -5.63 -4.27 -1.33
CA GLY A 38 -5.31 -4.68 -2.68
C GLY A 38 -6.32 -5.74 -3.16
N PRO A 39 -5.98 -6.49 -4.22
CA PRO A 39 -4.70 -6.47 -4.93
C PRO A 39 -4.49 -5.19 -5.75
N PHE A 40 -3.25 -4.73 -5.83
CA PHE A 40 -2.82 -3.62 -6.67
C PHE A 40 -1.84 -4.13 -7.73
N LEU A 41 -2.00 -3.65 -8.96
CA LEU A 41 -1.07 -3.97 -10.05
C LEU A 41 0.21 -3.13 -9.90
N ASN A 42 1.38 -3.77 -9.76
CA ASN A 42 2.69 -3.13 -9.59
C ASN A 42 2.68 -1.96 -8.59
N PRO A 43 2.25 -2.17 -7.32
CA PRO A 43 2.06 -1.09 -6.38
C PRO A 43 3.39 -0.41 -6.00
N LYS A 44 3.35 0.90 -5.77
CA LYS A 44 4.45 1.69 -5.23
C LYS A 44 3.91 2.67 -4.19
N VAL A 45 4.43 2.62 -2.98
CA VAL A 45 4.15 3.65 -1.97
C VAL A 45 5.00 4.87 -2.31
N ILE A 46 4.36 6.02 -2.58
CA ILE A 46 5.05 7.23 -3.05
C ILE A 46 5.23 8.28 -1.97
N SER A 47 4.38 8.30 -0.95
CA SER A 47 4.49 9.26 0.16
C SER A 47 3.79 8.76 1.41
N TRP A 48 4.34 9.18 2.56
CA TRP A 48 3.72 9.10 3.87
C TRP A 48 3.52 10.52 4.37
N GLN A 49 2.29 10.84 4.73
CA GLN A 49 1.92 12.11 5.34
C GLN A 49 1.45 11.83 6.77
N VAL A 50 2.05 12.55 7.70
CA VAL A 50 1.55 12.60 9.07
C VAL A 50 0.59 13.78 9.12
N ASP A 51 -0.70 13.49 9.00
CA ASP A 51 -1.73 14.50 9.20
C ASP A 51 -1.84 14.85 10.69
N GLN A 52 -2.42 16.02 11.00
CA GLN A 52 -2.61 16.45 12.38
C GLN A 52 -3.62 15.53 13.09
N GLY A 53 -3.15 14.66 13.99
CA GLY A 53 -3.99 13.77 14.81
C GLY A 53 -3.48 12.34 14.89
N TYR A 54 -4.41 11.38 15.08
CA TYR A 54 -4.13 9.94 15.23
C TYR A 54 -4.25 9.14 13.91
N GLU A 55 -4.53 9.80 12.79
CA GLU A 55 -4.64 9.18 11.46
C GLU A 55 -3.36 9.48 10.66
N LYS A 56 -2.77 8.43 10.06
CA LYS A 56 -1.67 8.54 9.12
C LYS A 56 -2.22 8.36 7.72
N THR A 57 -1.78 9.17 6.77
CA THR A 57 -2.16 8.99 5.38
C THR A 57 -0.96 8.65 4.51
N PHE A 58 -1.19 7.85 3.48
CA PHE A 58 -0.16 7.47 2.51
C PHE A 58 -0.78 7.28 1.15
N VAL A 59 0.04 7.41 0.11
CA VAL A 59 -0.41 7.27 -1.27
C VAL A 59 0.25 6.06 -1.92
N VAL A 60 -0.58 5.21 -2.51
CA VAL A 60 -0.16 4.06 -3.30
C VAL A 60 -0.47 4.34 -4.76
N GLU A 61 0.56 4.32 -5.59
CA GLU A 61 0.40 4.28 -7.04
C GLU A 61 0.38 2.84 -7.55
N HIS A 62 -0.55 2.53 -8.44
CA HIS A 62 -0.68 1.20 -9.04
C HIS A 62 -1.26 1.29 -10.45
N GLY A 63 -1.10 0.23 -11.24
CA GLY A 63 -1.52 0.17 -12.64
C GLY A 63 -0.36 -0.13 -13.59
N PRO A 64 -0.66 -0.29 -14.90
CA PRO A 64 0.37 -0.50 -15.91
C PRO A 64 1.25 0.75 -16.05
N TYR A 65 2.43 0.57 -16.66
CA TYR A 65 3.48 1.60 -16.71
C TYR A 65 3.01 2.97 -17.21
N ASP A 66 2.12 2.99 -18.21
CA ASP A 66 1.60 4.19 -18.87
C ASP A 66 0.28 4.72 -18.28
N LYS A 67 -0.38 3.96 -17.37
CA LYS A 67 -1.71 4.32 -16.80
C LYS A 67 -1.76 4.08 -15.29
N ARG A 68 -0.79 4.64 -14.58
CA ARG A 68 -0.71 4.63 -13.12
C ARG A 68 -1.85 5.45 -12.52
N LYS A 69 -2.50 4.92 -11.48
CA LYS A 69 -3.49 5.60 -10.65
C LYS A 69 -2.94 5.73 -9.24
N ALA A 70 -3.23 6.85 -8.58
CA ALA A 70 -2.91 7.06 -7.19
C ALA A 70 -4.15 6.82 -6.32
N VAL A 71 -3.97 6.10 -5.21
CA VAL A 71 -4.99 5.88 -4.18
C VAL A 71 -4.44 6.42 -2.87
N ARG A 72 -5.15 7.36 -2.26
CA ARG A 72 -4.82 7.87 -0.93
C ARG A 72 -5.51 7.00 0.11
N LEU A 73 -4.75 6.62 1.13
CA LEU A 73 -5.17 5.71 2.18
C LEU A 73 -4.98 6.37 3.53
N GLY A 74 -5.97 6.22 4.40
CA GLY A 74 -5.89 6.58 5.81
C GLY A 74 -5.80 5.33 6.67
N VAL A 75 -4.94 5.37 7.67
CA VAL A 75 -4.79 4.30 8.66
C VAL A 75 -4.65 4.88 10.07
N ASN A 76 -5.36 4.26 11.00
CA ASN A 76 -5.19 4.46 12.44
C ASN A 76 -5.19 3.08 13.13
N LEU A 77 -5.06 3.06 14.46
CA LEU A 77 -5.00 1.81 15.21
C LEU A 77 -6.21 0.89 14.97
N GLN A 78 -7.38 1.43 14.65
CA GLN A 78 -8.63 0.66 14.59
C GLN A 78 -9.01 0.27 13.16
N SER A 79 -8.63 1.08 12.16
CA SER A 79 -9.15 0.93 10.80
C SER A 79 -8.21 1.48 9.73
N MET A 80 -8.42 0.99 8.51
CA MET A 80 -7.78 1.49 7.30
C MET A 80 -8.83 1.65 6.19
N ARG A 81 -8.76 2.75 5.45
CA ARG A 81 -9.74 3.11 4.40
C ARG A 81 -9.10 3.92 3.28
N ILE A 82 -9.76 3.92 2.11
CA ILE A 82 -9.47 4.85 1.02
C ILE A 82 -10.03 6.23 1.40
N ILE A 83 -9.25 7.27 1.17
CA ILE A 83 -9.64 8.67 1.36
C ILE A 83 -9.75 9.29 -0.03
N GLU A 84 -10.87 9.94 -0.31
CA GLU A 84 -11.11 10.71 -1.56
C GLU A 84 -10.31 12.02 -1.59
#